data_AF-A0A7V7N2V6-F1
#
_entry.id   AF-A0A7V7N2V6-F1
#
_cell.length_a   1.000
_cell.length_b   1.000
_cell.length_c   1.000
_cell.angle_alpha   90.00
_cell.angle_beta   90.00
_cell.angle_gamma   90.00
#
_symmetry.space_group_name_H-M   'P 1'
#
loop_
_entity.id
_entity.type
_entity.pdbx_description
1 polymer ?
#
loop_
_entity_poly.entity_id
_entity_poly.type
_entity_poly.pdbx_seq_one_letter_code
_entity_poly.pdbx_strand_id
1 'polypeptide(L)'
;MPSYVTSVDPAQDCFPTIIDALLTPGYVVLDQVFDVDYLTRLLKQLMALNPSEFNRAGIGREDSFQKNTFVRNDKIHWLNGEENYLIRYNQWIEALRLNVNRHLFLGLYEYE
;
A
#
# COMPACT_ATOMS: atom_id res chain seq x y z
N MET A 1 -4.21 -32.46 4.62
CA MET A 1 -4.59 -31.75 5.85
C MET A 1 -3.74 -30.49 5.94
N PRO A 2 -4.27 -29.29 5.66
CA PRO A 2 -3.51 -28.08 5.91
C PRO A 2 -3.80 -27.60 7.34
N SER A 3 -2.74 -27.61 8.14
CA SER A 3 -2.64 -26.97 9.45
C SER A 3 -2.88 -25.47 9.33
N TYR A 4 -4.03 -25.00 9.78
CA TYR A 4 -4.39 -23.58 9.85
C TYR A 4 -3.73 -22.97 11.09
N VAL A 5 -2.49 -22.52 10.94
CA VAL A 5 -1.89 -21.57 11.88
C VAL A 5 -1.90 -20.21 11.20
N THR A 6 -3.06 -19.56 11.22
CA THR A 6 -3.18 -18.13 10.92
C THR A 6 -2.67 -17.39 12.14
N SER A 7 -1.36 -17.19 12.24
CA SER A 7 -0.89 -16.04 12.99
C SER A 7 -1.29 -14.83 12.16
N VAL A 8 -2.42 -14.21 12.50
CA VAL A 8 -2.83 -12.93 11.95
C VAL A 8 -1.66 -11.96 12.18
N ASP A 9 -1.19 -11.29 11.13
CA ASP A 9 -0.11 -10.31 11.24
C ASP A 9 -0.52 -9.25 12.28
N PRO A 10 0.27 -9.00 13.35
CA PRO A 10 -0.07 -8.01 14.36
C PRO A 10 -0.36 -6.61 13.79
N ALA A 11 0.19 -6.29 12.61
CA ALA A 11 -0.12 -5.05 11.91
C ALA A 11 -1.62 -4.92 11.56
N GLN A 12 -2.40 -6.01 11.55
CA GLN A 12 -3.84 -6.00 11.27
C GLN A 12 -4.69 -5.55 12.46
N ASP A 13 -4.11 -5.44 13.67
CA ASP A 13 -4.83 -5.01 14.88
C ASP A 13 -5.39 -3.59 14.75
N CYS A 14 -4.84 -2.77 13.85
CA CYS A 14 -5.30 -1.42 13.58
C CYS A 14 -6.53 -1.33 12.65
N PHE A 15 -6.98 -2.43 12.06
CA PHE A 15 -8.08 -2.41 11.09
C PHE A 15 -9.38 -1.80 11.63
N PRO A 16 -9.87 -2.11 12.85
CA PRO A 16 -11.06 -1.48 13.40
C PRO A 16 -10.93 0.05 13.45
N THR A 17 -9.77 0.55 13.89
CA THR A 17 -9.47 1.99 13.94
C THR A 17 -9.52 2.62 12.55
N ILE A 18 -9.02 1.94 11.51
CA ILE A 18 -9.10 2.42 10.13
C ILE A 18 -10.57 2.50 9.68
N ILE A 19 -11.35 1.45 9.92
CA ILE A 19 -12.76 1.40 9.51
C ILE A 19 -13.56 2.53 10.15
N ASP A 20 -13.41 2.72 11.47
CA ASP A 20 -14.10 3.78 12.21
C ASP A 20 -13.70 5.17 11.72
N ALA A 21 -12.41 5.40 11.53
CA ALA A 21 -11.90 6.70 11.09
C ALA A 21 -12.27 7.03 9.64
N LEU A 22 -12.41 6.03 8.76
CA LEU A 22 -12.91 6.23 7.39
C LEU A 22 -14.40 6.62 7.35
N LEU A 23 -15.20 6.23 8.35
CA LEU A 23 -16.57 6.73 8.48
C LEU A 23 -16.59 8.19 8.90
N THR A 24 -15.83 8.55 9.93
CA THR A 24 -15.65 9.93 10.38
C THR A 24 -14.34 10.02 11.17
N PRO A 25 -13.36 10.83 10.74
CA PRO A 25 -13.46 12.01 9.86
C PRO A 25 -13.28 11.75 8.34
N GLY A 26 -13.08 10.50 7.91
CA GLY A 26 -12.79 10.15 6.50
C GLY A 26 -11.30 9.92 6.21
N TYR A 27 -10.44 9.98 7.22
CA TYR A 27 -9.00 9.69 7.11
C TYR A 27 -8.43 9.22 8.45
N VAL A 28 -7.27 8.57 8.42
CA VAL A 28 -6.53 8.16 9.62
C VAL A 28 -5.03 8.26 9.39
N VAL A 29 -4.29 8.61 10.44
CA VAL A 29 -2.83 8.53 10.49
C VAL A 29 -2.47 7.53 11.58
N LEU A 30 -1.73 6.49 11.21
CA LEU A 30 -1.30 5.44 12.12
C LEU A 30 0.22 5.42 12.20
N ASP A 31 0.74 5.56 13.41
CA ASP A 31 2.18 5.43 13.64
C ASP A 31 2.56 3.95 13.74
N GLN A 32 3.69 3.59 13.15
CA GLN A 32 4.36 2.29 13.38
C GLN A 32 3.46 1.05 13.15
N VAL A 33 2.64 1.07 12.10
CA VAL A 33 1.80 -0.08 11.69
C VAL A 33 2.63 -1.35 11.54
N PHE A 34 3.85 -1.23 11.03
CA PHE A 34 4.81 -2.32 10.96
C PHE A 34 5.98 -2.06 11.92
N ASP A 35 6.60 -3.14 12.38
CA ASP A 35 7.80 -3.08 13.19
C ASP A 35 8.98 -2.42 12.45
N VAL A 36 9.83 -1.72 13.21
CA VAL A 36 10.96 -0.95 12.67
C VAL A 36 11.94 -1.83 11.89
N ASP A 37 12.13 -3.08 12.31
CA ASP A 37 13.01 -4.02 11.61
C ASP A 37 12.49 -4.35 10.21
N TYR A 38 11.19 -4.61 10.07
CA TYR A 38 10.54 -4.79 8.78
C TYR A 38 10.64 -3.54 7.90
N LEU A 39 10.32 -2.35 8.44
CA LEU A 39 10.40 -1.09 7.70
C LEU A 39 11.83 -0.79 7.22
N THR A 40 12.83 -1.06 8.05
CA THR A 40 14.25 -0.86 7.69
C THR A 40 14.67 -1.79 6.56
N ARG A 41 14.24 -3.06 6.59
CA ARG A 41 14.51 -4.02 5.51
C ARG A 41 13.81 -3.62 4.22
N LEU A 42 12.56 -3.19 4.30
CA LEU A 42 11.78 -2.73 3.16
C LEU A 42 12.45 -1.51 2.50
N LEU A 43 12.83 -0.51 3.30
CA LEU A 43 13.54 0.67 2.82
C LEU A 43 14.85 0.29 2.11
N LYS A 44 15.64 -0.62 2.70
CA LYS A 44 16.89 -1.08 2.09
C LYS A 44 16.68 -1.71 0.71
N GLN A 45 15.62 -2.52 0.54
CA GLN A 45 15.30 -3.16 -0.73
C GLN A 45 14.88 -2.12 -1.78
N LEU A 46 14.02 -1.17 -1.40
CA LEU A 46 13.59 -0.09 -2.28
C LEU A 46 14.74 0.83 -2.69
N MET A 47 15.68 1.12 -1.79
CA MET A 47 16.89 1.91 -2.09
C MET A 47 17.89 1.18 -3.00
N ALA A 48 17.78 -0.15 -3.12
CA ALA A 48 18.63 -0.94 -4.01
C ALA A 48 18.10 -0.97 -5.45
N LEU A 49 16.88 -0.49 -5.70
CA LEU A 49 16.35 -0.34 -7.05
C LEU A 49 17.20 0.62 -7.87
N ASN A 50 17.34 0.35 -9.17
CA ASN A 50 18.19 1.15 -10.02
C ASN A 50 17.54 2.54 -10.21
N PRO A 51 18.22 3.66 -9.89
CA PRO A 51 17.66 5.00 -10.05
C PRO A 51 17.19 5.34 -11.47
N SER A 52 17.69 4.63 -12.49
CA SER A 52 17.24 4.78 -13.87
C SER A 52 15.87 4.14 -14.17
N GLU A 53 15.39 3.24 -13.31
CA GLU A 53 14.06 2.62 -13.41
C GLU A 53 12.96 3.52 -12.84
N PHE A 54 13.34 4.63 -12.20
CA PHE A 54 12.42 5.65 -11.69
C PHE A 54 12.07 6.64 -12.79
N ASN A 55 10.80 6.66 -13.17
CA ASN A 55 10.26 7.53 -14.20
C ASN A 55 9.57 8.74 -13.57
N ARG A 56 9.61 9.90 -14.25
CA ARG A 56 8.83 11.06 -13.80
C ARG A 56 7.34 10.71 -13.82
N ALA A 57 6.67 10.94 -12.69
CA ALA A 57 5.22 10.80 -12.64
C ALA A 57 4.54 11.82 -13.54
N GLY A 58 3.53 11.40 -14.29
CA GLY A 58 2.62 12.32 -14.99
C GLY A 58 1.29 12.45 -14.28
N ILE A 59 0.42 13.29 -14.84
CA ILE A 59 -0.90 13.62 -14.30
C ILE A 59 -1.93 13.44 -15.41
N GLY A 60 -3.10 12.89 -15.06
CA GLY A 60 -4.18 12.61 -16.01
C GLY A 60 -4.26 11.14 -16.41
N ARG A 61 -5.36 10.76 -17.06
CA ARG A 61 -5.64 9.40 -17.56
C ARG A 61 -5.71 9.43 -19.08
N GLU A 62 -5.38 8.30 -19.71
CA GLU A 62 -5.49 8.09 -21.16
C GLU A 62 -4.88 9.27 -21.97
N ASP A 63 -5.63 9.84 -22.91
CA ASP A 63 -5.20 10.92 -23.80
C ASP A 63 -4.93 12.25 -23.07
N SER A 64 -5.30 12.35 -21.78
CA SER A 64 -5.03 13.52 -20.93
C SER A 64 -3.75 13.38 -20.10
N PHE A 65 -2.94 12.34 -20.33
CA PHE A 65 -1.67 12.19 -19.61
C PHE A 65 -0.69 13.30 -19.98
N GLN A 66 -0.47 14.23 -19.06
CA GLN A 66 0.47 15.32 -19.20
C GLN A 66 1.56 15.22 -18.12
N LYS A 67 2.81 15.38 -18.55
CA LYS A 67 3.94 15.59 -17.63
C LYS A 67 3.98 17.07 -17.22
N ASN A 68 2.98 17.49 -16.44
CA ASN A 68 2.94 18.85 -15.89
C ASN A 68 3.82 18.96 -14.64
N THR A 69 5.04 19.45 -14.82
CA THR A 69 6.06 19.61 -13.77
C THR A 69 5.74 20.70 -12.74
N PHE A 70 4.67 21.49 -12.93
CA PHE A 70 4.23 22.41 -11.89
C PHE A 70 3.48 21.70 -10.77
N VAL A 71 2.88 20.54 -11.06
CA VAL A 71 1.96 19.85 -10.15
C VAL A 71 2.58 18.58 -9.53
N ARG A 72 3.43 17.83 -10.26
CA ARG A 72 4.21 16.71 -9.71
C ARG A 72 5.64 16.70 -10.25
N ASN A 73 6.62 16.59 -9.34
CA ASN A 73 8.06 16.57 -9.64
C ASN A 73 8.77 15.33 -9.11
N ASP A 74 8.03 14.41 -8.49
CA ASP A 74 8.54 13.15 -8.00
C ASP A 74 8.84 12.16 -9.14
N LYS A 75 9.78 11.24 -8.89
CA LYS A 75 9.99 10.08 -9.73
C LYS A 75 9.44 8.85 -9.02
N ILE A 76 8.72 8.02 -9.76
CA ILE A 76 8.10 6.80 -9.26
C ILE A 76 8.62 5.59 -10.02
N HIS A 77 8.59 4.44 -9.37
CA HIS A 77 8.81 3.14 -9.97
C HIS A 77 7.58 2.30 -9.65
N TRP A 78 6.93 1.76 -10.68
CA TRP A 78 5.81 0.84 -10.49
C TRP A 78 6.35 -0.52 -10.08
N LEU A 79 5.78 -1.07 -9.01
CA LEU A 79 6.12 -2.38 -8.50
C LEU A 79 5.19 -3.39 -9.18
N ASN A 80 5.73 -4.55 -9.58
CA ASN A 80 4.99 -5.52 -10.38
C ASN A 80 4.24 -6.55 -9.51
N GLY A 81 4.38 -6.47 -8.17
CA GLY A 81 3.72 -7.36 -7.21
C GLY A 81 4.45 -8.68 -6.99
N GLU A 82 5.46 -8.98 -7.80
CA GLU A 82 6.30 -10.18 -7.69
C GLU A 82 7.51 -9.98 -6.75
N GLU A 83 7.68 -8.79 -6.20
CA GLU A 83 8.79 -8.48 -5.30
C GLU A 83 8.60 -9.19 -3.97
N ASN A 84 9.41 -10.22 -3.73
CA ASN A 84 9.35 -11.03 -2.50
C ASN A 84 9.44 -10.21 -1.21
N TYR A 85 10.11 -9.06 -1.24
CA TYR A 85 10.23 -8.17 -0.07
C TYR A 85 8.93 -7.42 0.26
N LEU A 86 7.95 -7.36 -0.65
CA LEU A 86 6.64 -6.74 -0.46
C LEU A 86 5.55 -7.72 -0.04
N ILE A 87 5.79 -9.04 -0.02
CA ILE A 87 4.76 -10.05 0.26
C ILE A 87 3.92 -9.72 1.49
N ARG A 88 4.56 -9.39 2.63
CA ARG A 88 3.85 -9.04 3.87
C ARG A 88 2.98 -7.78 3.71
N TYR A 89 3.52 -6.73 3.09
CA TYR A 89 2.78 -5.50 2.81
C TYR A 89 1.59 -5.77 1.88
N ASN A 90 1.79 -6.53 0.80
CA ASN A 90 0.75 -6.89 -0.15
C ASN A 90 -0.37 -7.71 0.50
N GLN A 91 -0.01 -8.66 1.36
CA GLN A 91 -0.99 -9.42 2.16
C GLN A 91 -1.75 -8.52 3.13
N TRP A 92 -1.07 -7.56 3.77
CA TRP A 92 -1.68 -6.62 4.70
C TRP A 92 -2.66 -5.67 4.01
N ILE A 93 -2.28 -5.07 2.87
CA ILE A 93 -3.15 -4.13 2.15
C ILE A 93 -4.36 -4.85 1.54
N GLU A 94 -4.19 -6.09 1.09
CA GLU A 94 -5.30 -6.92 0.60
C GLU A 94 -6.27 -7.29 1.73
N ALA A 95 -5.76 -7.67 2.90
CA ALA A 95 -6.60 -7.91 4.07
C ALA A 95 -7.35 -6.65 4.52
N LEU A 96 -6.71 -5.47 4.41
CA LEU A 96 -7.37 -4.19 4.67
C LEU A 96 -8.48 -3.92 3.66
N ARG A 97 -8.22 -4.10 2.36
CA ARG A 97 -9.22 -3.92 1.28
C ARG A 97 -10.47 -4.75 1.53
N LEU A 98 -10.28 -6.02 1.89
CA LEU A 98 -11.38 -6.93 2.23
C LEU A 98 -12.18 -6.45 3.45
N ASN A 99 -11.50 -5.99 4.50
CA ASN A 99 -12.16 -5.43 5.69
C ASN A 99 -12.94 -4.15 5.37
N VAL A 100 -12.36 -3.24 4.59
CA VAL A 100 -13.00 -2.00 4.15
C VAL A 100 -14.26 -2.32 3.34
N ASN A 101 -14.18 -3.21 2.36
CA ASN A 101 -15.35 -3.60 1.57
C ASN A 101 -16.45 -4.24 2.41
N ARG A 102 -16.07 -5.08 3.38
CA ARG A 102 -17.02 -5.79 4.23
C ARG A 102 -17.82 -4.86 5.14
N HIS A 103 -17.17 -3.83 5.69
CA HIS A 103 -17.79 -2.96 6.69
C HIS A 103 -18.35 -1.67 6.10
N LEU A 104 -17.73 -1.14 5.04
CA LEU A 104 -18.06 0.16 4.45
C LEU A 104 -18.70 0.05 3.06
N PHE A 105 -18.78 -1.15 2.48
CA PHE A 105 -19.41 -1.42 1.17
C PHE A 105 -18.86 -0.55 0.02
N LEU A 106 -17.59 -0.16 0.07
CA LEU A 106 -16.97 0.75 -0.91
C LEU A 106 -16.65 0.12 -2.27
N GLY A 107 -16.66 -1.21 -2.39
CA GLY A 107 -16.43 -1.89 -3.66
C GLY A 107 -15.02 -1.68 -4.24
N LEU A 108 -13.99 -1.71 -3.42
CA LEU A 108 -12.59 -1.64 -3.85
C LEU A 108 -12.19 -2.96 -4.54
N TYR A 109 -11.65 -2.95 -5.76
CA TYR A 109 -11.41 -4.18 -6.54
C TYR A 109 -9.94 -4.60 -6.57
N GLU A 110 -9.08 -3.81 -7.22
CA GLU A 110 -7.64 -4.08 -7.34
C GLU A 110 -6.86 -2.77 -7.17
N TYR A 111 -5.59 -2.89 -6.78
CA TYR A 111 -4.64 -1.79 -6.81
C TYR A 111 -4.10 -1.66 -8.24
N GLU A 112 -4.17 -0.47 -8.83
CA GLU A 112 -3.47 -0.12 -10.08
C GLU A 112 -1.95 -0.08 -9.87
#